data_AF-A0A2D6E131-F1
#
_entry.id   AF-A0A2D6E131-F1
#
_cell.length_a   1.000
_cell.length_b   1.000
_cell.length_c   1.000
_cell.angle_alpha   90.00
_cell.angle_beta   90.00
_cell.angle_gamma   90.00
#
_symmetry.space_group_name_H-M   'P 1'
#
loop_
_entity.id
_entity.type
_entity.pdbx_description
1 polymer ?
#
loop_
_entity_poly.entity_id
_entity_poly.type
_entity_poly.pdbx_seq_one_letter_code
_entity_poly.pdbx_strand_id
1 'polypeptide(L)'
;MATRKERAPYGSNNLGALEVFKQRKLYKRLYGGRRNTIDFWYDKTLYGRIDRDGNAIYPSEAFLKQFSGTDCIYALNFVVDAYEDFIRRFVSLNHANRAFAKEKYLSPQGVMVKKSWLSTNALYHQTTESTYEVFVRTYLSNKETNKRITSFDRFIKVFTEYLDKVGNDSPFTRTGIITSLYCPPTISGLCVEFSEEDYSVDRKKHDGFFESPFFYSFIRAAEKHGFRVDINAPWRLVADLNSPNIQRYMEVYDLTPENIF
;
A
#
# COMPACT_ATOMS: atom_id res chain seq x y z
N MET A 1 39.60 10.70 -8.73
CA MET A 1 39.01 10.30 -7.43
C MET A 1 37.93 9.26 -7.69
N ALA A 2 38.19 7.98 -7.42
CA ALA A 2 37.19 6.93 -7.56
C ALA A 2 36.20 7.05 -6.39
N THR A 3 34.98 7.51 -6.67
CA THR A 3 33.85 7.43 -5.73
C THR A 3 33.66 5.98 -5.32
N ARG A 4 33.92 5.68 -4.04
CA ARG A 4 33.69 4.38 -3.42
C ARG A 4 32.21 4.03 -3.65
N LYS A 5 31.92 3.08 -4.55
CA LYS A 5 30.54 2.63 -4.83
C LYS A 5 29.94 2.19 -3.49
N GLU A 6 28.93 2.90 -3.01
CA GLU A 6 28.29 2.57 -1.74
C GLU A 6 27.75 1.14 -1.82
N ARG A 7 27.89 0.36 -0.74
CA ARG A 7 27.39 -1.02 -0.71
C ARG A 7 25.87 -1.00 -0.85
N ALA A 8 25.37 -1.90 -1.68
CA ALA A 8 23.93 -2.14 -1.85
C ALA A 8 23.26 -2.45 -0.51
N PRO A 9 22.05 -1.91 -0.24
CA PRO A 9 21.32 -2.22 0.96
C PRO A 9 20.79 -3.67 0.93
N TYR A 10 20.77 -4.31 2.10
CA TYR A 10 20.28 -5.68 2.28
C TYR A 10 19.30 -5.79 3.45
N GLY A 11 18.70 -4.66 3.86
CA GLY A 11 17.71 -4.62 4.94
C GLY A 11 16.61 -5.66 4.75
N SER A 12 16.22 -6.27 5.86
CA SER A 12 15.12 -7.21 6.02
C SER A 12 14.64 -7.14 7.47
N ASN A 13 13.36 -7.40 7.72
CA ASN A 13 12.81 -7.47 9.07
C ASN A 13 13.32 -8.69 9.86
N ASN A 14 14.03 -9.62 9.21
CA ASN A 14 14.65 -10.78 9.86
C ASN A 14 16.03 -10.47 10.48
N LEU A 15 16.55 -9.25 10.30
CA LEU A 15 17.83 -8.84 10.87
C LEU A 15 17.67 -8.38 12.34
N GLY A 16 18.77 -8.39 13.09
CA GLY A 16 18.78 -7.83 14.45
C GLY A 16 18.50 -6.32 14.44
N ALA A 17 17.88 -5.79 15.50
CA ALA A 17 17.39 -4.41 15.57
C ALA A 17 18.43 -3.34 15.19
N LEU A 18 19.68 -3.48 15.68
CA LEU A 18 20.78 -2.57 15.34
C LEU A 18 21.10 -2.60 13.84
N GLU A 19 21.05 -3.77 13.23
CA GLU A 19 21.34 -3.94 11.81
C GLU A 19 20.20 -3.44 10.94
N VAL A 20 18.94 -3.71 11.31
CA VAL A 20 17.75 -3.10 10.70
C VAL A 20 17.86 -1.59 10.69
N PHE A 21 18.22 -0.97 11.83
CA PHE A 21 18.39 0.48 11.93
C PHE A 21 19.46 1.00 10.96
N LYS A 22 20.63 0.35 10.92
CA LYS A 22 21.72 0.72 10.00
C LYS A 22 21.29 0.60 8.52
N GLN A 23 20.62 -0.50 8.17
CA GLN A 23 20.15 -0.74 6.79
C GLN A 23 19.05 0.25 6.38
N ARG A 24 18.07 0.53 7.24
CA ARG A 24 17.03 1.54 6.96
C ARG A 24 17.62 2.94 6.75
N LYS A 25 18.63 3.32 7.54
CA LYS A 25 19.35 4.59 7.38
C LYS A 25 20.13 4.63 6.05
N LEU A 26 20.78 3.54 5.68
CA LEU A 26 21.47 3.40 4.39
C LEU A 26 20.47 3.51 3.22
N TYR A 27 19.38 2.76 3.28
CA TYR A 27 18.33 2.76 2.25
C TYR A 27 17.75 4.15 2.03
N LYS A 28 17.36 4.83 3.12
CA LYS A 28 16.84 6.20 3.06
C LYS A 28 17.85 7.19 2.49
N ARG A 29 19.16 7.02 2.77
CA ARG A 29 20.21 7.85 2.17
C ARG A 29 20.34 7.63 0.66
N LEU A 30 20.25 6.38 0.21
CA LEU A 30 20.43 6.01 -1.21
C LEU A 30 19.22 6.38 -2.08
N TYR A 31 18.00 6.22 -1.54
CA TYR A 31 16.77 6.27 -2.34
C TYR A 31 15.76 7.31 -1.84
N GLY A 32 15.87 7.80 -0.61
CA GLY A 32 14.98 8.81 -0.08
C GLY A 32 15.07 10.15 -0.84
N GLY A 33 13.96 10.88 -0.87
CA GLY A 33 13.91 12.21 -1.50
C GLY A 33 13.97 12.21 -3.03
N ARG A 34 13.86 11.05 -3.68
CA ARG A 34 13.77 10.97 -5.15
C ARG A 34 12.54 11.71 -5.66
N ARG A 35 12.68 12.44 -6.76
CA ARG A 35 11.56 13.12 -7.43
C ARG A 35 10.46 12.12 -7.81
N ASN A 36 9.20 12.55 -7.69
CA ASN A 36 8.01 11.77 -8.01
C ASN A 36 7.91 10.43 -7.24
N THR A 37 8.37 10.42 -5.99
CA THR A 37 8.23 9.27 -5.09
C THR A 37 7.39 9.63 -3.88
N ILE A 38 6.78 8.64 -3.23
CA ILE A 38 6.02 8.74 -1.98
C ILE A 38 6.61 7.77 -0.96
N ASP A 39 6.56 8.12 0.32
CA ASP A 39 7.08 7.29 1.41
C ASP A 39 5.94 6.99 2.40
N PHE A 40 5.32 5.82 2.26
CA PHE A 40 4.26 5.37 3.17
C PHE A 40 4.79 4.97 4.56
N TRP A 41 6.08 4.73 4.73
CA TRP A 41 6.62 4.27 6.01
C TRP A 41 6.91 5.43 6.95
N TYR A 42 7.35 6.60 6.44
CA TYR A 42 7.85 7.69 7.28
C TYR A 42 7.34 9.10 6.96
N ASP A 43 6.52 9.31 5.92
CA ASP A 43 5.96 10.64 5.57
C ASP A 43 4.45 10.58 5.33
N LYS A 44 4.00 9.86 4.30
CA LYS A 44 2.60 9.87 3.84
C LYS A 44 1.82 8.64 4.26
N THR A 45 2.07 8.13 5.47
CA THR A 45 1.52 6.87 5.97
C THR A 45 -0.01 6.75 5.84
N LEU A 46 -0.75 7.83 6.11
CA LEU A 46 -2.21 7.83 6.08
C LEU A 46 -2.82 8.41 4.78
N TYR A 47 -2.01 8.64 3.75
CA TYR A 47 -2.51 9.16 2.49
C TYR A 47 -3.57 8.23 1.87
N GLY A 48 -4.72 8.79 1.49
CA GLY A 48 -5.88 8.04 0.99
C GLY A 48 -6.65 7.25 2.05
N ARG A 49 -6.33 7.44 3.34
CA ARG A 49 -7.00 6.79 4.48
C ARG A 49 -7.60 7.77 5.48
N ILE A 50 -7.15 9.02 5.45
CA ILE A 50 -7.77 10.13 6.19
C ILE A 50 -8.03 11.34 5.29
N ASP A 51 -9.06 12.10 5.61
CA ASP A 51 -9.32 13.41 5.01
C ASP A 51 -8.46 14.52 5.68
N ARG A 52 -8.72 15.78 5.32
CA ARG A 52 -8.00 16.95 5.89
C ARG A 52 -8.34 17.21 7.36
N ASP A 53 -9.50 16.73 7.83
CA ASP A 53 -9.97 16.87 9.20
C ASP A 53 -9.53 15.69 10.08
N GLY A 54 -8.86 14.69 9.49
CA GLY A 54 -8.36 13.50 10.16
C GLY A 54 -9.40 12.38 10.29
N ASN A 55 -10.55 12.49 9.62
CA ASN A 55 -11.54 11.42 9.62
C ASN A 55 -11.09 10.28 8.71
N ALA A 56 -11.37 9.05 9.14
CA ALA A 56 -11.11 7.87 8.32
C ALA A 56 -12.00 7.87 7.07
N ILE A 57 -11.38 7.64 5.91
CA ILE A 57 -12.03 7.61 4.59
C ILE A 57 -11.70 6.32 3.85
N TYR A 58 -12.60 5.90 2.97
CA TYR A 58 -12.42 4.79 2.05
C TYR A 58 -13.44 4.94 0.90
N PRO A 59 -13.12 4.50 -0.32
CA PRO A 59 -13.96 4.78 -1.48
C PRO A 59 -15.28 4.01 -1.44
N SER A 60 -16.32 4.61 -2.01
CA SER A 60 -17.53 3.89 -2.39
C SER A 60 -17.22 2.85 -3.46
N GLU A 61 -17.74 1.63 -3.29
CA GLU A 61 -17.55 0.55 -4.27
C GLU A 61 -18.18 0.89 -5.64
N ALA A 62 -19.12 1.84 -5.68
CA ALA A 62 -19.72 2.35 -6.91
C ALA A 62 -18.72 3.08 -7.83
N PHE A 63 -17.60 3.56 -7.29
CA PHE A 63 -16.54 4.22 -8.07
C PHE A 63 -15.43 3.26 -8.46
N LEU A 64 -15.56 1.96 -8.16
CA LEU A 64 -14.57 0.97 -8.53
C LEU A 64 -14.75 0.51 -9.98
N LYS A 65 -13.64 0.34 -10.65
CA LYS A 65 -13.53 -0.27 -11.98
C LYS A 65 -12.57 -1.44 -11.91
N GLN A 66 -12.85 -2.48 -12.68
CA GLN A 66 -11.97 -3.64 -12.82
C GLN A 66 -10.86 -3.33 -13.84
N PHE A 67 -9.65 -3.82 -13.60
CA PHE A 67 -8.58 -3.76 -14.60
C PHE A 67 -8.84 -4.74 -15.74
N SER A 68 -8.57 -4.30 -16.98
CA SER A 68 -8.72 -5.14 -18.16
C SER A 68 -7.84 -6.39 -18.10
N GLY A 69 -8.42 -7.56 -18.41
CA GLY A 69 -7.70 -8.83 -18.47
C GLY A 69 -7.30 -9.41 -17.10
N THR A 70 -7.93 -8.95 -16.02
CA THR A 70 -7.72 -9.49 -14.66
C THR A 70 -9.03 -10.03 -14.11
N ASP A 71 -8.94 -10.99 -13.20
CA ASP A 71 -10.09 -11.44 -12.42
C ASP A 71 -10.08 -10.75 -11.06
N CYS A 72 -11.14 -10.02 -10.75
CA CYS A 72 -11.39 -9.46 -9.42
C CYS A 72 -10.35 -8.46 -8.89
N ILE A 73 -9.56 -7.82 -9.75
CA ILE A 73 -8.69 -6.71 -9.34
C ILE A 73 -9.35 -5.39 -9.70
N TYR A 74 -9.61 -4.57 -8.69
CA TYR A 74 -10.29 -3.29 -8.82
C TYR A 74 -9.41 -2.14 -8.32
N ALA A 75 -9.65 -0.94 -8.83
CA ALA A 75 -9.21 0.32 -8.26
C ALA A 75 -10.31 1.37 -8.48
N LEU A 76 -10.11 2.59 -8.00
CA LEU A 76 -10.95 3.71 -8.42
C LEU A 76 -10.92 3.84 -9.95
N ASN A 77 -12.06 4.16 -10.54
CA ASN A 77 -12.27 4.18 -11.99
C ASN A 77 -11.20 4.97 -12.77
N PHE A 78 -10.91 6.20 -12.34
CA PHE A 78 -9.88 7.05 -12.92
C PHE A 78 -8.45 6.51 -12.71
N VAL A 79 -8.23 5.71 -11.67
CA VAL A 79 -6.93 5.07 -11.39
C VAL A 79 -6.69 3.93 -12.36
N VAL A 80 -7.72 3.14 -12.67
CA VAL A 80 -7.65 2.10 -13.70
C VAL A 80 -7.31 2.73 -15.05
N ASP A 81 -8.04 3.78 -15.45
CA ASP A 81 -7.83 4.45 -16.73
C ASP A 81 -6.44 5.05 -16.84
N ALA A 82 -6.00 5.77 -15.82
CA ALA A 82 -4.67 6.36 -15.77
C ALA A 82 -3.58 5.28 -15.86
N TYR A 83 -3.76 4.14 -15.19
CA TYR A 83 -2.77 3.05 -15.19
C TYR A 83 -2.70 2.36 -16.55
N GLU A 84 -3.83 2.04 -17.17
CA GLU A 84 -3.87 1.38 -18.48
C GLU A 84 -3.23 2.26 -19.56
N ASP A 85 -3.50 3.56 -19.56
CA ASP A 85 -2.87 4.53 -20.45
C ASP A 85 -1.37 4.64 -20.17
N PHE A 86 -0.99 4.71 -18.89
CA PHE A 86 0.41 4.72 -18.45
C PHE A 86 1.19 3.53 -18.99
N ILE A 87 0.68 2.31 -18.82
CA ILE A 87 1.33 1.08 -19.27
C ILE A 87 1.46 1.07 -20.79
N ARG A 88 0.39 1.43 -21.51
CA ARG A 88 0.40 1.53 -22.97
C ARG A 88 1.52 2.46 -23.44
N ARG A 89 1.66 3.63 -22.80
CA ARG A 89 2.70 4.61 -23.13
C ARG A 89 4.10 4.13 -22.75
N PHE A 90 4.28 3.58 -21.56
CA PHE A 90 5.57 3.10 -21.06
C PHE A 90 6.12 1.96 -21.92
N VAL A 91 5.29 0.98 -22.26
CA VAL A 91 5.65 -0.13 -23.14
C VAL A 91 5.98 0.38 -24.55
N SER A 92 5.14 1.25 -25.12
CA SER A 92 5.38 1.84 -26.43
C SER A 92 6.69 2.64 -26.50
N LEU A 93 7.07 3.36 -25.44
CA LEU A 93 8.33 4.11 -25.43
C LEU A 93 9.58 3.22 -25.41
N ASN A 94 9.47 2.00 -24.88
CA ASN A 94 10.62 1.12 -24.67
C ASN A 94 10.67 -0.09 -25.62
N HIS A 95 9.64 -0.31 -26.45
CA HIS A 95 9.50 -1.52 -27.27
C HIS A 95 10.68 -1.78 -28.23
N ALA A 96 11.33 -0.73 -28.74
CA ALA A 96 12.46 -0.87 -29.66
C ALA A 96 13.75 -1.34 -28.97
N ASN A 97 13.84 -1.22 -27.64
CA ASN A 97 15.00 -1.64 -26.87
C ASN A 97 14.90 -3.15 -26.56
N ARG A 98 15.75 -3.98 -27.18
CA ARG A 98 15.76 -5.43 -26.97
C ARG A 98 16.01 -5.86 -25.51
N ALA A 99 16.67 -5.03 -24.70
CA ALA A 99 16.89 -5.34 -23.29
C ALA A 99 15.59 -5.19 -22.46
N PHE A 100 14.64 -4.36 -22.91
CA PHE A 100 13.38 -4.12 -22.21
C PHE A 100 12.55 -5.40 -22.06
N ALA A 101 12.48 -6.21 -23.11
CA ALA A 101 11.79 -7.50 -23.08
C ALA A 101 12.43 -8.53 -22.12
N LYS A 102 13.67 -8.31 -21.69
CA LYS A 102 14.40 -9.19 -20.76
C LYS A 102 14.32 -8.73 -19.30
N GLU A 103 13.74 -7.55 -19.04
CA GLU A 103 13.56 -7.06 -17.68
C GLU A 103 12.61 -7.98 -16.90
N LYS A 104 12.94 -8.25 -15.64
CA LYS A 104 12.10 -9.09 -14.79
C LYS A 104 10.80 -8.38 -14.38
N TYR A 105 10.91 -7.14 -13.91
CA TYR A 105 9.77 -6.41 -13.31
C TYR A 105 9.21 -5.32 -14.21
N LEU A 106 10.05 -4.68 -15.04
CA LEU A 106 9.63 -3.55 -15.88
C LEU A 106 9.35 -3.93 -17.33
N SER A 107 9.36 -5.22 -17.69
CA SER A 107 8.94 -5.69 -19.02
C SER A 107 7.42 -5.60 -19.19
N PRO A 108 6.88 -5.72 -20.43
CA PRO A 108 5.44 -5.67 -20.66
C PRO A 108 4.62 -6.66 -19.80
N GLN A 109 5.14 -7.86 -19.57
CA GLN A 109 4.52 -8.85 -18.69
C GLN A 109 4.78 -8.55 -17.21
N GLY A 110 5.94 -7.98 -16.88
CA GLY A 110 6.32 -7.64 -15.51
C GLY A 110 5.45 -6.56 -14.88
N VAL A 111 4.91 -5.65 -15.70
CA VAL A 111 4.07 -4.52 -15.26
C VAL A 111 2.56 -4.81 -15.29
N MET A 112 2.15 -6.06 -15.47
CA MET A 112 0.75 -6.44 -15.30
C MET A 112 0.35 -6.30 -13.83
N VAL A 113 -0.84 -5.74 -13.56
CA VAL A 113 -1.32 -5.55 -12.20
C VAL A 113 -1.51 -6.91 -11.50
N LYS A 114 -1.11 -6.97 -10.23
CA LYS A 114 -1.25 -8.17 -9.38
C LYS A 114 -2.07 -7.89 -8.13
N LYS A 115 -2.04 -6.64 -7.64
CA LYS A 115 -2.74 -6.23 -6.43
C LYS A 115 -3.13 -4.76 -6.54
N SER A 116 -4.34 -4.42 -6.10
CA SER A 116 -4.79 -3.03 -6.00
C SER A 116 -5.76 -2.91 -4.82
N TRP A 117 -7.02 -2.50 -5.02
CA TRP A 117 -7.97 -2.23 -3.95
C TRP A 117 -8.22 -3.44 -3.04
N LEU A 118 -8.31 -3.17 -1.73
CA LEU A 118 -8.74 -4.12 -0.71
C LEU A 118 -10.00 -3.57 -0.05
N SER A 119 -11.07 -4.36 0.00
CA SER A 119 -12.31 -3.94 0.67
C SER A 119 -12.08 -3.66 2.14
N THR A 120 -12.41 -2.43 2.56
CA THR A 120 -12.39 -2.01 3.97
C THR A 120 -13.34 -2.85 4.81
N ASN A 121 -14.48 -3.29 4.24
CA ASN A 121 -15.43 -4.14 4.94
C ASN A 121 -14.86 -5.55 5.18
N ALA A 122 -14.20 -6.13 4.17
CA ALA A 122 -13.53 -7.42 4.31
C ALA A 122 -12.38 -7.34 5.33
N LEU A 123 -11.55 -6.29 5.26
CA LEU A 123 -10.47 -6.07 6.23
C LEU A 123 -11.01 -5.91 7.65
N TYR A 124 -12.08 -5.13 7.82
CA TYR A 124 -12.73 -4.93 9.11
C TYR A 124 -13.24 -6.25 9.67
N HIS A 125 -14.00 -7.00 8.88
CA HIS A 125 -14.55 -8.29 9.27
C HIS A 125 -13.44 -9.26 9.71
N GLN A 126 -12.41 -9.43 8.88
CA GLN A 126 -11.26 -10.29 9.19
C GLN A 126 -10.55 -9.88 10.48
N THR A 127 -10.36 -8.57 10.70
CA THR A 127 -9.70 -8.06 11.91
C THR A 127 -10.55 -8.29 13.16
N THR A 128 -11.86 -8.05 13.06
CA THR A 128 -12.79 -8.28 14.18
C THR A 128 -12.92 -9.77 14.53
N GLU A 129 -12.93 -10.65 13.54
CA GLU A 129 -12.93 -12.10 13.72
C GLU A 129 -11.66 -12.55 14.44
N SER A 130 -10.49 -12.13 13.94
CA SER A 130 -9.20 -12.45 14.57
C SER A 130 -9.12 -11.96 16.02
N THR A 131 -9.63 -10.76 16.30
CA THR A 131 -9.69 -10.20 17.66
C THR A 131 -10.59 -11.04 18.57
N TYR A 132 -11.75 -11.46 18.06
CA TYR A 132 -12.66 -12.32 18.79
C TYR A 132 -12.07 -13.72 19.05
N GLU A 133 -11.35 -14.30 18.09
CA GLU A 133 -10.67 -15.58 18.29
C GLU A 133 -9.62 -15.51 19.40
N VAL A 134 -8.83 -14.44 19.46
CA VAL A 134 -7.85 -14.22 20.54
C VAL A 134 -8.55 -14.03 21.88
N PHE A 135 -9.66 -13.28 21.91
CA PHE A 135 -10.49 -13.15 23.11
C PHE A 135 -10.93 -14.52 23.64
N VAL A 136 -11.52 -15.36 22.78
CA VAL A 136 -12.04 -16.68 23.19
C VAL A 136 -10.91 -17.63 23.58
N ARG A 137 -9.86 -17.74 22.75
CA ARG A 137 -8.80 -18.75 22.93
C ARG A 137 -7.81 -18.38 24.03
N THR A 138 -7.52 -17.10 24.19
CA THR A 138 -6.47 -16.62 25.11
C THR A 138 -7.09 -15.99 26.35
N TYR A 139 -7.93 -14.96 26.19
CA TYR A 139 -8.43 -14.20 27.34
C TYR A 139 -9.42 -15.01 28.19
N LEU A 140 -10.35 -15.74 27.56
CA LEU A 140 -11.32 -16.59 28.25
C LEU A 140 -10.76 -17.96 28.68
N SER A 141 -9.52 -18.31 28.33
CA SER A 141 -8.86 -19.50 28.87
C SER A 141 -8.70 -19.42 30.40
N ASN A 142 -8.69 -18.20 30.95
CA ASN A 142 -8.76 -17.96 32.37
C ASN A 142 -10.16 -18.30 32.91
N LYS A 143 -10.24 -19.37 33.72
CA LYS A 143 -11.51 -19.88 34.27
C LYS A 143 -12.30 -18.83 35.07
N GLU A 144 -11.63 -17.96 35.83
CA GLU A 144 -12.31 -16.92 36.60
C GLU A 144 -12.91 -15.84 35.71
N THR A 145 -12.24 -15.52 34.61
CA THR A 145 -12.76 -14.58 33.61
C THR A 145 -13.97 -15.17 32.88
N ASN A 146 -13.89 -16.44 32.47
CA ASN A 146 -14.98 -17.11 31.77
C ASN A 146 -16.25 -17.24 32.62
N LYS A 147 -16.12 -17.57 33.92
CA LYS A 147 -17.25 -17.67 34.86
C LYS A 147 -18.06 -16.37 35.01
N ARG A 148 -17.48 -15.21 34.66
CA ARG A 148 -18.17 -13.91 34.73
C ARG A 148 -19.22 -13.75 33.61
N ILE A 149 -19.17 -14.56 32.57
CA ILE A 149 -20.06 -14.49 31.40
C ILE A 149 -21.29 -15.38 31.65
N THR A 150 -22.30 -14.83 32.29
CA THR A 150 -23.58 -15.52 32.58
C THR A 150 -24.76 -15.03 31.76
N SER A 151 -24.58 -13.93 31.02
CA SER A 151 -25.57 -13.33 30.12
C SER A 151 -24.87 -12.53 29.03
N PHE A 152 -25.64 -12.09 28.04
CA PHE A 152 -25.12 -11.22 26.98
C PHE A 152 -24.56 -9.90 27.53
N ASP A 153 -25.25 -9.24 28.48
CA ASP A 153 -24.75 -8.00 29.09
C ASP A 153 -23.41 -8.21 29.82
N ARG A 154 -23.24 -9.38 30.43
CA ARG A 154 -21.97 -9.75 31.08
C ARG A 154 -20.88 -10.03 30.05
N PHE A 155 -21.22 -10.69 28.95
CA PHE A 155 -20.32 -10.86 27.82
C PHE A 155 -19.82 -9.50 27.32
N ILE A 156 -20.71 -8.53 27.06
CA ILE A 156 -20.33 -7.21 26.56
C ILE A 156 -19.38 -6.50 27.53
N LYS A 157 -19.64 -6.56 28.85
CA LYS A 157 -18.73 -5.99 29.85
C LYS A 157 -17.34 -6.64 29.82
N VAL A 158 -17.27 -7.97 29.85
CA VAL A 158 -16.00 -8.71 29.84
C VAL A 158 -15.24 -8.51 28.52
N PHE A 159 -15.94 -8.44 27.40
CA PHE A 159 -15.34 -8.18 26.09
C PHE A 159 -14.82 -6.75 25.99
N THR A 160 -15.55 -5.76 26.50
CA THR A 160 -15.08 -4.36 26.56
C THR A 160 -13.82 -4.24 27.43
N GLU A 161 -13.78 -4.88 28.60
CA GLU A 161 -12.58 -4.93 29.44
C GLU A 161 -11.38 -5.58 28.74
N TYR A 162 -11.63 -6.56 27.85
CA TYR A 162 -10.57 -7.13 27.01
C TYR A 162 -10.10 -6.12 25.98
N LEU A 163 -11.02 -5.46 25.27
CA LEU A 163 -10.69 -4.42 24.28
C LEU A 163 -9.90 -3.27 24.92
N ASP A 164 -10.23 -2.85 26.14
CA ASP A 164 -9.47 -1.82 26.86
C ASP A 164 -8.01 -2.23 27.13
N LYS A 165 -7.74 -3.54 27.28
CA LYS A 165 -6.39 -4.06 27.51
C LYS A 165 -5.57 -4.19 26.23
N VAL A 166 -6.20 -4.48 25.10
CA VAL A 166 -5.50 -4.76 23.83
C VAL A 166 -5.63 -3.64 22.80
N GLY A 167 -6.52 -2.68 23.01
CA GLY A 167 -6.96 -1.72 22.00
C GLY A 167 -5.85 -0.83 21.43
N ASN A 168 -4.77 -0.60 22.18
CA ASN A 168 -3.59 0.11 21.70
C ASN A 168 -2.79 -0.69 20.65
N ASP A 169 -2.73 -2.01 20.80
CA ASP A 169 -1.96 -2.91 19.91
C ASP A 169 -2.84 -3.52 18.82
N SER A 170 -4.15 -3.63 19.07
CA SER A 170 -5.13 -4.29 18.20
C SER A 170 -6.39 -3.44 18.09
N PRO A 171 -6.45 -2.53 17.12
CA PRO A 171 -7.61 -1.66 16.95
C PRO A 171 -8.84 -2.47 16.56
N PHE A 172 -9.95 -2.23 17.26
CA PHE A 172 -11.20 -2.95 17.03
C PHE A 172 -12.19 -2.17 16.16
N THR A 173 -12.26 -0.84 16.32
CA THR A 173 -13.20 -0.02 15.54
C THR A 173 -12.73 0.14 14.10
N ARG A 174 -13.66 0.32 13.15
CA ARG A 174 -13.33 0.52 11.74
C ARG A 174 -12.38 1.71 11.55
N THR A 175 -12.67 2.82 12.21
CA THR A 175 -11.80 4.02 12.21
C THR A 175 -10.41 3.68 12.74
N GLY A 176 -10.32 3.01 13.90
CA GLY A 176 -9.04 2.61 14.48
C GLY A 176 -8.22 1.72 13.55
N ILE A 177 -8.87 0.78 12.87
CA ILE A 177 -8.24 -0.10 11.88
C ILE A 177 -7.72 0.73 10.70
N ILE A 178 -8.55 1.58 10.08
CA ILE A 178 -8.18 2.44 8.95
C ILE A 178 -6.97 3.33 9.29
N THR A 179 -6.93 3.89 10.49
CA THR A 179 -5.83 4.78 10.93
C THR A 179 -4.59 4.03 11.43
N SER A 180 -4.65 2.71 11.58
CA SER A 180 -3.54 1.91 12.10
C SER A 180 -2.43 1.67 11.08
N LEU A 181 -1.24 1.28 11.55
CA LEU A 181 -0.14 0.87 10.66
C LEU A 181 -0.37 -0.50 10.00
N TYR A 182 -1.34 -1.28 10.49
CA TYR A 182 -1.69 -2.59 9.93
C TYR A 182 -2.64 -2.49 8.73
N CYS A 183 -3.34 -1.36 8.59
CA CYS A 183 -4.18 -1.13 7.43
C CYS A 183 -3.32 -0.74 6.21
N PRO A 184 -3.41 -1.50 5.10
CA PRO A 184 -2.60 -1.25 3.93
C PRO A 184 -3.13 -0.02 3.15
N PRO A 185 -2.26 0.72 2.45
CA PRO A 185 -2.69 1.88 1.66
C PRO A 185 -3.62 1.50 0.49
N THR A 186 -3.70 0.22 0.14
CA THR A 186 -4.59 -0.29 -0.91
C THR A 186 -6.08 -0.13 -0.61
N ILE A 187 -6.49 0.05 0.66
CA ILE A 187 -7.90 0.32 0.98
C ILE A 187 -8.43 1.60 0.30
N SER A 188 -7.53 2.52 -0.04
CA SER A 188 -7.87 3.80 -0.68
C SER A 188 -8.39 3.65 -2.11
N GLY A 189 -8.09 2.52 -2.78
CA GLY A 189 -8.32 2.38 -4.22
C GLY A 189 -7.39 3.22 -5.10
N LEU A 190 -6.41 3.93 -4.51
CA LEU A 190 -5.42 4.78 -5.21
C LEU A 190 -4.11 4.06 -5.53
N CYS A 191 -3.91 2.85 -5.01
CA CYS A 191 -2.67 2.10 -5.17
C CYS A 191 -2.80 0.99 -6.20
N VAL A 192 -1.80 0.86 -7.08
CA VAL A 192 -1.68 -0.24 -8.04
C VAL A 192 -0.32 -0.90 -7.87
N GLU A 193 -0.29 -2.22 -7.68
CA GLU A 193 0.92 -3.01 -7.50
C GLU A 193 1.03 -4.08 -8.58
N PHE A 194 2.19 -4.14 -9.23
CA PHE A 194 2.49 -5.12 -10.29
C PHE A 194 3.50 -6.21 -9.84
N SER A 195 3.77 -6.27 -8.54
CA SER A 195 4.65 -7.28 -7.95
C SER A 195 4.17 -7.69 -6.56
N GLU A 196 4.47 -8.93 -6.17
CA GLU A 196 4.13 -9.51 -4.86
C GLU A 196 5.40 -9.73 -4.01
N GLU A 197 6.47 -9.01 -4.34
CA GLU A 197 7.73 -9.13 -3.61
C GLU A 197 7.56 -8.64 -2.16
N ASP A 198 8.39 -9.19 -1.28
CA ASP A 198 8.39 -8.82 0.13
C ASP A 198 8.86 -7.36 0.32
N TYR A 199 7.97 -6.52 0.85
CA TYR A 199 8.21 -5.11 1.17
C TYR A 199 9.41 -4.89 2.10
N SER A 200 9.82 -5.89 2.89
CA SER A 200 10.92 -5.77 3.84
C SER A 200 12.30 -5.99 3.21
N VAL A 201 12.38 -6.63 2.04
CA VAL A 201 13.66 -7.06 1.45
C VAL A 201 14.23 -6.01 0.51
N ASP A 202 15.18 -5.22 0.98
CA ASP A 202 15.75 -4.10 0.23
C ASP A 202 16.51 -4.54 -1.02
N ARG A 203 17.11 -5.74 -0.99
CA ARG A 203 17.89 -6.26 -2.12
C ARG A 203 17.04 -6.44 -3.38
N LYS A 204 15.80 -6.90 -3.22
CA LYS A 204 14.84 -7.06 -4.33
C LYS A 204 14.47 -5.73 -4.96
N LYS A 205 14.31 -4.69 -4.13
CA LYS A 205 14.05 -3.31 -4.58
C LYS A 205 15.26 -2.74 -5.33
N HIS A 206 16.46 -2.93 -4.78
CA HIS A 206 17.71 -2.46 -5.37
C HIS A 206 17.95 -3.09 -6.74
N ASP A 207 18.08 -4.42 -6.79
CA ASP A 207 18.47 -5.14 -8.00
C ASP A 207 17.35 -5.12 -9.05
N GLY A 208 16.09 -5.20 -8.62
CA GLY A 208 14.95 -5.32 -9.51
C GLY A 208 14.43 -4.00 -10.10
N PHE A 209 14.66 -2.89 -9.41
CA PHE A 209 14.06 -1.61 -9.77
C PHE A 209 15.10 -0.50 -9.80
N PHE A 210 15.79 -0.22 -8.71
CA PHE A 210 16.66 0.97 -8.66
C PHE A 210 17.89 0.88 -9.56
N GLU A 211 18.41 -0.32 -9.82
CA GLU A 211 19.50 -0.56 -10.79
C GLU A 211 18.99 -0.80 -12.22
N SER A 212 17.68 -0.95 -12.44
CA SER A 212 17.16 -1.17 -13.78
C SER A 212 17.37 0.09 -14.64
N PRO A 213 17.93 -0.04 -15.87
CA PRO A 213 18.12 1.10 -16.77
C PRO A 213 16.78 1.71 -17.20
N PHE A 214 15.66 1.00 -17.04
CA PHE A 214 14.33 1.47 -17.42
C PHE A 214 13.61 2.21 -16.29
N PHE A 215 14.11 2.15 -15.06
CA PHE A 215 13.42 2.71 -13.90
C PHE A 215 13.22 4.23 -13.98
N TYR A 216 14.20 4.95 -14.53
CA TYR A 216 14.04 6.39 -14.75
C TYR A 216 12.92 6.70 -15.76
N SER A 217 12.85 5.96 -16.86
CA SER A 217 11.78 6.12 -17.86
C SER A 217 10.40 5.73 -17.29
N PHE A 218 10.37 4.72 -16.42
CA PHE A 218 9.19 4.29 -15.69
C PHE A 218 8.64 5.39 -14.77
N ILE A 219 9.48 5.97 -13.90
CA ILE A 219 9.08 7.08 -13.01
C ILE A 219 8.58 8.28 -13.81
N ARG A 220 9.27 8.63 -14.92
CA ARG A 220 8.87 9.76 -15.77
C ARG A 220 7.55 9.52 -16.50
N ALA A 221 7.27 8.28 -16.89
CA ALA A 221 5.98 7.91 -17.46
C ALA A 221 4.87 7.92 -16.40
N ALA A 222 5.14 7.42 -15.19
CA ALA A 222 4.21 7.48 -14.06
C ALA A 222 3.83 8.93 -13.70
N GLU A 223 4.81 9.84 -13.59
CA GLU A 223 4.60 11.28 -13.31
C GLU A 223 3.64 11.92 -14.32
N LYS A 224 3.78 11.56 -15.60
CA LYS A 224 2.96 12.10 -16.70
C LYS A 224 1.49 11.66 -16.66
N HIS A 225 1.19 10.58 -15.95
CA HIS A 225 -0.18 10.08 -15.75
C HIS A 225 -0.68 10.33 -14.32
N GLY A 226 0.06 11.12 -13.53
CA GLY A 226 -0.34 11.52 -12.18
C GLY A 226 -0.02 10.52 -11.08
N PHE A 227 0.85 9.53 -11.35
CA PHE A 227 1.30 8.58 -10.34
C PHE A 227 2.63 8.98 -9.70
N ARG A 228 2.73 8.74 -8.39
CA ARG A 228 3.99 8.68 -7.64
C ARG A 228 4.40 7.22 -7.42
N VAL A 229 5.70 6.95 -7.33
CA VAL A 229 6.23 5.62 -7.01
C VAL A 229 6.50 5.51 -5.51
N ASP A 230 6.00 4.46 -4.84
CA ASP A 230 6.35 4.21 -3.44
C ASP A 230 7.83 3.82 -3.34
N ILE A 231 8.60 4.59 -2.57
CA ILE A 231 10.03 4.32 -2.42
C ILE A 231 10.28 3.00 -1.70
N ASN A 232 9.40 2.58 -0.80
CA ASN A 232 9.56 1.36 -0.02
C ASN A 232 9.05 0.11 -0.75
N ALA A 233 8.27 0.30 -1.83
CA ALA A 233 7.85 -0.72 -2.78
C ALA A 233 7.83 -0.12 -4.19
N PRO A 234 8.96 -0.15 -4.92
CA PRO A 234 9.06 0.49 -6.24
C PRO A 234 8.11 -0.08 -7.31
N TRP A 235 7.44 -1.20 -7.02
CA TRP A 235 6.37 -1.79 -7.81
C TRP A 235 4.97 -1.27 -7.49
N ARG A 236 4.83 -0.33 -6.55
CA ARG A 236 3.57 0.31 -6.18
C ARG A 236 3.50 1.71 -6.78
N LEU A 237 2.53 1.93 -7.64
CA LEU A 237 2.12 3.26 -8.10
C LEU A 237 0.98 3.77 -7.23
N VAL A 238 1.02 5.07 -6.93
CA VAL A 238 0.03 5.75 -6.10
C VAL A 238 -0.49 6.95 -6.87
N ALA A 239 -1.79 6.98 -7.15
CA ALA A 239 -2.44 8.12 -7.76
C ALA A 239 -2.33 9.33 -6.83
N ASP A 240 -1.68 10.40 -7.30
CA ASP A 240 -1.53 11.65 -6.55
C ASP A 240 -2.71 12.56 -6.86
N LEU A 241 -3.67 12.67 -5.94
CA LEU A 241 -4.89 13.48 -6.08
C LEU A 241 -4.61 14.96 -6.31
N ASN A 242 -3.40 15.44 -6.00
CA ASN A 242 -2.97 16.82 -6.29
C ASN A 242 -2.36 16.98 -7.67
N SER A 243 -2.20 15.89 -8.43
CA SER A 243 -1.66 15.94 -9.79
C SER A 243 -2.73 16.42 -10.77
N PRO A 244 -2.48 17.50 -11.54
CA PRO A 244 -3.39 17.88 -12.61
C PRO A 244 -3.59 16.78 -13.65
N ASN A 245 -2.63 15.86 -13.80
CA ASN A 245 -2.75 14.74 -14.72
C ASN A 245 -3.75 13.70 -14.21
N ILE A 246 -3.79 13.40 -12.90
CA ILE A 246 -4.78 12.47 -12.37
C ILE A 246 -6.18 13.10 -12.38
N GLN A 247 -6.27 14.39 -12.07
CA GLN A 247 -7.55 15.10 -12.02
C GLN A 247 -8.27 15.09 -13.37
N ARG A 248 -7.53 15.13 -14.49
CA ARG A 248 -8.11 14.92 -15.84
C ARG A 248 -8.80 13.56 -16.00
N TYR A 249 -8.27 12.50 -15.39
CA TYR A 249 -8.94 11.20 -15.39
C TYR A 249 -10.17 11.20 -14.47
N MET A 250 -10.15 11.97 -13.38
CA MET A 250 -11.28 12.13 -12.46
C MET A 250 -12.46 12.89 -13.10
N GLU A 251 -12.16 13.93 -13.90
CA GLU A 251 -13.15 14.75 -14.62
C GLU A 251 -14.08 13.92 -15.52
N VAL A 252 -13.59 12.82 -16.10
CA VAL A 252 -14.39 11.90 -16.93
C VAL A 252 -15.56 11.28 -16.15
N TYR A 253 -15.45 11.23 -14.82
CA TYR A 253 -16.40 10.64 -13.91
C TYR A 253 -17.11 11.65 -13.01
N ASP A 254 -16.98 12.96 -13.28
CA ASP A 254 -17.46 14.05 -12.43
C ASP A 254 -16.92 13.99 -10.98
N LEU A 255 -15.69 13.46 -10.83
CA LEU A 255 -15.01 13.29 -9.55
C LEU A 255 -13.96 14.38 -9.31
N THR A 256 -13.76 14.72 -8.05
CA THR A 256 -12.79 15.67 -7.52
C THR A 256 -12.15 15.09 -6.26
N PRO A 257 -10.98 15.59 -5.83
CA PRO A 257 -10.39 15.19 -4.55
C PRO A 257 -11.33 15.36 -3.35
N GLU A 258 -12.31 16.27 -3.45
CA GLU A 258 -13.28 16.60 -2.41
C GLU A 258 -14.50 15.67 -2.37
N ASN A 259 -14.83 14.93 -3.43
CA ASN A 259 -16.06 14.10 -3.50
C ASN A 259 -15.81 12.61 -3.81
N ILE A 260 -14.54 12.18 -3.87
CA ILE A 260 -14.18 10.81 -4.25
C ILE A 260 -14.34 9.77 -3.12
N PHE A 261 -14.44 10.24 -1.87
CA PHE A 261 -14.55 9.40 -0.67
C PHE A 261 -15.87 9.62 0.07
#